data_AF-A0AA95I3S8-F1
#
_entry.id   AF-A0AA95I3S8-F1
#
_cell.length_a   1.000
_cell.length_b   1.000
_cell.length_c   1.000
_cell.angle_alpha   90.00
_cell.angle_beta   90.00
_cell.angle_gamma   90.00
#
_symmetry.space_group_name_H-M   'P 1'
#
loop_
_entity.id
_entity.type
_entity.pdbx_description
1 polymer ?
#
loop_
_entity_poly.entity_id
_entity_poly.type
_entity_poly.pdbx_seq_one_letter_code
_entity_poly.pdbx_strand_id
1 'polypeptide(L)'
;MKKAERSYHKVDNEKSGEILPQSGSEKKATVRSSSFFIEGEAVGKLKIYEVDRAYTDYLRKFDDRIPEEKAHIQAKTRKYVGLLFEINSCKYFAPLSSPKKKFKTMKNDKDFLKIEGGRYGAINFNNMFPVHDDAIKNYNINAEPDKKYQIVLKKQAIFIRKNKDNILRNARELYDLMTEDNEEFKSERSRLEKRCCRFKLLEEKSKMYGSSLSKV
;
A
#
# COMPACT_ATOMS: atom_id res chain seq x y z
N MET A 1 -20.31 -40.59 -55.27
CA MET A 1 -20.68 -41.67 -54.32
C MET A 1 -19.60 -42.74 -54.35
N LYS A 2 -19.07 -43.13 -53.16
CA LYS A 2 -18.19 -44.29 -52.82
C LYS A 2 -16.75 -44.22 -53.42
N LYS A 3 -15.69 -44.07 -52.58
CA LYS A 3 -14.87 -45.11 -51.89
C LYS A 3 -14.22 -46.08 -52.90
N ALA A 4 -12.93 -46.44 -52.90
CA ALA A 4 -11.94 -46.61 -51.83
C ALA A 4 -10.50 -46.92 -52.39
N GLU A 5 -9.51 -46.79 -51.50
CA GLU A 5 -8.29 -47.63 -51.29
C GLU A 5 -7.19 -47.73 -52.37
N ARG A 6 -5.98 -47.20 -52.10
CA ARG A 6 -4.82 -47.73 -51.31
C ARG A 6 -4.09 -48.91 -51.98
N SER A 7 -2.82 -48.71 -52.34
CA SER A 7 -1.75 -49.69 -52.07
C SER A 7 -0.35 -49.05 -52.15
N TYR A 8 0.54 -49.60 -51.31
CA TYR A 8 1.90 -49.22 -50.94
C TYR A 8 2.98 -49.69 -51.91
N HIS A 9 4.17 -49.07 -51.91
CA HIS A 9 5.55 -49.64 -51.93
C HIS A 9 6.54 -48.50 -51.58
N LYS A 10 7.26 -48.51 -50.43
CA LYS A 10 8.69 -48.92 -50.21
C LYS A 10 9.66 -48.38 -51.29
N VAL A 11 10.76 -47.69 -51.03
CA VAL A 11 11.99 -48.04 -50.27
C VAL A 11 12.86 -46.77 -50.03
N ASP A 12 13.70 -46.82 -49.00
CA ASP A 12 14.76 -45.91 -48.54
C ASP A 12 15.77 -45.41 -49.60
N ASN A 13 16.33 -44.19 -49.45
CA ASN A 13 17.79 -44.01 -49.22
C ASN A 13 18.20 -42.53 -48.96
N GLU A 14 19.35 -42.41 -48.29
CA GLU A 14 20.13 -41.27 -47.81
C GLU A 14 20.38 -40.10 -48.79
N LYS A 15 20.48 -38.85 -48.28
CA LYS A 15 21.74 -38.05 -48.19
C LYS A 15 21.50 -36.55 -47.94
N SER A 16 22.24 -36.05 -46.95
CA SER A 16 22.86 -34.71 -46.81
C SER A 16 22.38 -33.55 -47.70
N GLY A 17 21.93 -32.48 -47.05
CA GLY A 17 21.83 -31.15 -47.65
C GLY A 17 21.38 -30.11 -46.62
N GLU A 18 22.30 -29.21 -46.23
CA GLU A 18 22.03 -28.02 -45.44
C GLU A 18 20.99 -27.12 -46.10
N ILE A 19 19.91 -26.77 -45.39
CA ILE A 19 19.07 -25.60 -45.69
C ILE A 19 18.58 -25.00 -44.36
N LEU A 20 19.04 -23.80 -44.03
CA LEU A 20 18.39 -22.89 -43.07
C LEU A 20 17.02 -22.48 -43.64
N PRO A 21 15.94 -22.50 -42.84
CA PRO A 21 15.22 -21.22 -42.68
C PRO A 21 14.55 -20.98 -41.31
N GLN A 22 14.66 -19.72 -40.91
CA GLN A 22 13.58 -18.83 -40.44
C GLN A 22 12.81 -19.11 -39.13
N SER A 23 13.12 -18.23 -38.16
CA SER A 23 12.20 -17.49 -37.30
C SER A 23 10.93 -18.23 -36.81
N GLY A 24 11.11 -19.05 -35.77
CA GLY A 24 10.05 -19.40 -34.83
C GLY A 24 10.13 -18.48 -33.62
N SER A 25 9.04 -17.79 -33.31
CA SER A 25 8.88 -16.93 -32.14
C SER A 25 8.84 -17.74 -30.85
N GLU A 26 10.00 -17.90 -30.21
CA GLU A 26 10.05 -18.34 -28.82
C GLU A 26 9.49 -17.25 -27.91
N LYS A 27 8.33 -17.52 -27.31
CA LYS A 27 7.82 -16.78 -26.16
C LYS A 27 8.78 -16.98 -24.99
N LYS A 28 9.80 -16.13 -24.86
CA LYS A 28 10.58 -16.00 -23.63
C LYS A 28 9.66 -15.45 -22.53
N ALA A 29 9.22 -16.34 -21.66
CA ALA A 29 8.76 -16.02 -20.33
C ALA A 29 9.91 -15.35 -19.57
N THR A 30 9.93 -14.02 -19.55
CA THR A 30 10.81 -13.28 -18.65
C THR A 30 10.10 -13.14 -17.31
N VAL A 31 10.44 -14.05 -16.40
CA VAL A 31 10.24 -13.88 -14.96
C VAL A 31 10.98 -12.60 -14.54
N ARG A 32 10.27 -11.48 -14.42
CA ARG A 32 10.76 -10.33 -13.66
C ARG A 32 10.49 -10.61 -12.19
N SER A 33 11.47 -11.25 -11.56
CA SER A 33 11.64 -11.24 -10.11
C SER A 33 11.64 -9.79 -9.65
N SER A 34 10.53 -9.33 -9.08
CA SER A 34 10.39 -7.98 -8.54
C SER A 34 10.90 -7.95 -7.09
N SER A 35 12.21 -8.04 -6.95
CA SER A 35 12.87 -7.51 -5.75
C SER A 35 13.06 -6.00 -5.97
N PHE A 36 12.01 -5.23 -5.68
CA PHE A 36 12.14 -3.78 -5.52
C PHE A 36 12.92 -3.53 -4.22
N PHE A 37 14.23 -3.31 -4.36
CA PHE A 37 15.06 -2.79 -3.29
C PHE A 37 14.86 -1.27 -3.25
N ILE A 38 14.23 -0.77 -2.19
CA ILE A 38 14.30 0.64 -1.83
C ILE A 38 15.71 0.86 -1.26
N GLU A 39 16.49 1.76 -1.86
CA GLU A 39 17.78 2.17 -1.31
C GLU A 39 17.60 2.75 0.10
N GLY A 40 18.38 2.22 1.04
CA GLY A 40 18.56 2.79 2.38
C GLY A 40 17.61 2.22 3.45
N GLU A 41 18.14 1.28 4.23
CA GLU A 41 17.58 0.66 5.43
C GLU A 41 16.43 -0.34 5.28
N ALA A 42 16.62 -1.51 5.91
CA ALA A 42 15.57 -2.48 6.12
C ALA A 42 14.45 -1.83 6.93
N VAL A 43 13.39 -1.37 6.25
CA VAL A 43 12.15 -0.91 6.90
C VAL A 43 11.74 -1.97 7.90
N GLY A 44 11.83 -1.59 9.18
CA GLY A 44 11.58 -2.46 10.32
C GLY A 44 10.24 -3.19 10.22
N LYS A 45 9.99 -4.14 11.13
CA LYS A 45 8.71 -4.87 11.14
C LYS A 45 7.54 -3.87 11.12
N LEU A 46 6.73 -3.94 10.06
CA LEU A 46 5.49 -3.16 9.92
C LEU A 46 4.58 -3.48 11.12
N LYS A 47 4.20 -2.45 11.87
CA LYS A 47 3.54 -2.55 13.17
C LYS A 47 2.36 -1.58 13.26
N ILE A 48 1.60 -1.72 14.34
CA ILE A 48 0.50 -0.82 14.69
C ILE A 48 1.01 0.20 15.71
N TYR A 49 0.69 1.46 15.46
CA TYR A 49 1.09 2.63 16.25
C TYR A 49 -0.12 3.47 16.63
N GLU A 50 0.10 4.36 17.58
CA GLU A 50 -0.67 5.57 17.80
C GLU A 50 0.13 6.77 17.32
N VAL A 51 -0.57 7.87 17.03
CA VAL A 51 0.05 9.16 16.74
C VAL A 51 -0.47 10.15 17.77
N ASP A 52 0.39 11.06 18.23
CA ASP A 52 0.00 12.11 19.16
C ASP A 52 -1.16 12.94 18.59
N ARG A 53 -2.22 13.12 19.39
CA ARG A 53 -3.39 13.89 18.99
C ARG A 53 -3.03 15.35 18.67
N ALA A 54 -2.18 15.99 19.48
CA ALA A 54 -1.77 17.37 19.24
C ALA A 54 -1.06 17.52 17.88
N TYR A 55 -0.31 16.50 17.45
CA TYR A 55 0.28 16.46 16.11
C TYR A 55 -0.78 16.33 15.01
N THR A 56 -1.73 15.41 15.15
CA THR A 56 -2.81 15.28 14.16
C THR A 56 -3.71 16.52 14.10
N ASP A 57 -3.94 17.18 15.24
CA ASP A 57 -4.71 18.42 15.35
C ASP A 57 -3.96 19.58 14.68
N TYR A 58 -2.64 19.63 14.82
CA TYR A 58 -1.77 20.57 14.10
C TYR A 58 -1.86 20.38 12.58
N LEU A 59 -1.70 19.15 12.07
CA LEU A 59 -1.75 18.89 10.63
C LEU A 59 -3.14 19.14 10.03
N ARG A 60 -4.23 18.90 10.78
CA ARG A 60 -5.61 19.18 10.34
C ARG A 60 -5.87 20.64 10.02
N LYS A 61 -5.07 21.58 10.55
CA LYS A 61 -5.13 23.00 10.17
C LYS A 61 -4.75 23.22 8.69
N PHE A 62 -4.02 22.27 8.10
CA PHE A 62 -3.52 22.34 6.74
C PHE A 62 -4.17 21.31 5.81
N ASP A 63 -4.65 20.18 6.31
CA ASP A 63 -5.39 19.20 5.49
C ASP A 63 -6.46 18.50 6.33
N ASP A 64 -7.73 18.75 6.01
CA ASP A 64 -8.90 18.20 6.70
C ASP A 64 -9.09 16.69 6.46
N ARG A 65 -8.35 16.12 5.52
CA ARG A 65 -8.33 14.67 5.25
C ARG A 65 -7.50 13.89 6.27
N ILE A 66 -6.72 14.57 7.12
CA ILE A 66 -6.06 13.93 8.26
C ILE A 66 -7.15 13.32 9.15
N PRO A 67 -7.11 12.01 9.42
CA PRO A 67 -8.20 11.32 10.10
C PRO A 67 -8.45 11.86 11.51
N GLU A 68 -9.71 12.15 11.79
CA GLU A 68 -10.10 12.48 13.15
C GLU A 68 -10.10 11.24 14.06
N GLU A 69 -9.84 11.55 15.32
CA GLU A 69 -10.17 10.68 16.44
C GLU A 69 -11.69 10.63 16.61
N LYS A 70 -12.25 9.42 16.78
CA LYS A 70 -13.70 9.29 16.89
C LYS A 70 -14.17 9.75 18.28
N ALA A 71 -14.78 10.93 18.33
CA ALA A 71 -15.29 11.59 19.54
C ALA A 71 -16.25 10.73 20.40
N HIS A 72 -17.01 9.80 19.79
CA HIS A 72 -18.04 9.03 20.49
C HIS A 72 -17.56 7.72 21.15
N ILE A 73 -16.26 7.45 21.12
CA ILE A 73 -15.67 6.38 21.93
C ILE A 73 -14.58 7.03 22.78
N GLN A 74 -14.97 7.47 23.99
CA GLN A 74 -14.15 8.21 24.96
C GLN A 74 -12.78 7.60 25.31
N ALA A 75 -12.40 6.46 24.74
CA ALA A 75 -11.17 5.72 25.05
C ALA A 75 -10.39 5.19 23.84
N LYS A 76 -10.76 5.50 22.57
CA LYS A 76 -10.10 4.88 21.41
C LYS A 76 -9.45 5.90 20.48
N THR A 77 -8.19 6.16 20.76
CA THR A 77 -7.24 6.75 19.80
C THR A 77 -7.13 5.87 18.57
N ARG A 78 -7.02 6.49 17.39
CA ARG A 78 -6.93 5.84 16.11
C ARG A 78 -5.60 5.13 16.02
N LYS A 79 -5.64 3.96 15.40
CA LYS A 79 -4.47 3.14 15.18
C LYS A 79 -3.99 3.33 13.75
N TYR A 80 -2.67 3.34 13.60
CA TYR A 80 -1.99 3.57 12.34
C TYR A 80 -1.08 2.39 12.05
N VAL A 81 -0.92 2.06 10.78
CA VAL A 81 0.12 1.13 10.33
C VAL A 81 1.32 1.93 9.83
N GLY A 82 2.49 1.53 10.28
CA GLY A 82 3.76 2.14 9.87
C GLY A 82 4.94 1.31 10.40
N LEU A 83 6.18 1.74 10.22
CA LEU A 83 6.63 2.72 9.25
C LEU A 83 6.41 2.16 7.82
N LEU A 84 5.73 2.90 6.94
CA LEU A 84 5.44 2.45 5.57
C LEU A 84 6.63 2.69 4.64
N PHE A 85 7.20 3.88 4.69
CA PHE A 85 8.44 4.25 4.02
C PHE A 85 8.93 5.55 4.65
N GLU A 86 10.18 5.89 4.35
CA GLU A 86 10.76 7.17 4.70
C GLU A 86 11.20 7.87 3.41
N ILE A 87 10.87 9.16 3.28
CA ILE A 87 11.30 9.99 2.16
C ILE A 87 11.48 11.43 2.65
N ASN A 88 12.54 12.11 2.23
CA ASN A 88 12.84 13.48 2.66
C ASN A 88 12.88 13.65 4.19
N SER A 89 13.35 12.64 4.92
CA SER A 89 13.33 12.56 6.40
C SER A 89 11.92 12.60 7.02
N CYS A 90 10.90 12.20 6.25
CA CYS A 90 9.52 12.08 6.70
C CYS A 90 9.08 10.62 6.71
N LYS A 91 8.62 10.14 7.87
CA LYS A 91 8.17 8.76 8.08
C LYS A 91 6.67 8.65 7.85
N TYR A 92 6.25 7.77 6.95
CA TYR A 92 4.84 7.68 6.55
C TYR A 92 4.05 6.62 7.32
N PHE A 93 2.82 6.99 7.68
CA PHE A 93 1.86 6.16 8.39
C PHE A 93 0.48 6.24 7.74
N ALA A 94 -0.25 5.13 7.70
CA ALA A 94 -1.63 5.09 7.19
C ALA A 94 -2.63 4.71 8.30
N PRO A 95 -3.79 5.37 8.38
CA PRO A 95 -4.81 5.05 9.37
C PRO A 95 -5.50 3.71 9.10
N LEU A 96 -5.67 2.95 10.17
CA LEU A 96 -6.58 1.82 10.22
C LEU A 96 -8.01 2.33 10.45
N SER A 97 -8.95 1.72 9.73
CA SER A 97 -10.38 1.91 9.93
C SER A 97 -10.98 0.64 10.51
N SER A 98 -11.84 0.76 11.53
CA SER A 98 -12.64 -0.36 12.04
C SER A 98 -13.57 -0.94 10.96
N PRO A 99 -14.07 -2.17 11.11
CA PRO A 99 -15.07 -2.75 10.21
C PRO A 99 -16.28 -1.83 10.02
N LYS A 100 -16.72 -1.65 8.77
CA LYS A 100 -17.90 -0.86 8.40
C LYS A 100 -18.74 -1.65 7.41
N LYS A 101 -20.07 -1.48 7.45
CA LYS A 101 -21.00 -2.15 6.51
C LYS A 101 -20.59 -1.93 5.04
N LYS A 102 -20.19 -0.71 4.69
CA LYS A 102 -19.74 -0.35 3.33
C LYS A 102 -18.52 -1.14 2.83
N PHE A 103 -17.68 -1.68 3.71
CA PHE A 103 -16.51 -2.44 3.28
C PHE A 103 -16.86 -3.81 2.66
N LYS A 104 -18.09 -4.29 2.88
CA LYS A 104 -18.57 -5.53 2.23
C LYS A 104 -18.71 -5.36 0.71
N THR A 105 -19.09 -4.17 0.26
CA THR A 105 -19.34 -3.87 -1.16
C THR A 105 -18.22 -3.08 -1.82
N MET A 106 -17.51 -2.25 -1.05
CA MET A 106 -16.38 -1.45 -1.53
C MET A 106 -15.23 -2.35 -2.00
N LYS A 107 -14.68 -2.06 -3.18
CA LYS A 107 -13.54 -2.79 -3.74
C LYS A 107 -12.23 -2.27 -3.14
N ASN A 108 -11.18 -3.09 -3.20
CA ASN A 108 -9.83 -2.58 -3.00
C ASN A 108 -9.47 -1.66 -4.17
N ASP A 109 -8.64 -0.67 -3.90
CA ASP A 109 -8.14 0.30 -4.87
C ASP A 109 -6.68 0.64 -4.49
N LYS A 110 -5.96 1.38 -5.34
CA LYS A 110 -4.57 1.81 -5.08
C LYS A 110 -4.43 2.51 -3.74
N ASP A 111 -5.46 3.24 -3.33
CA ASP A 111 -5.48 4.06 -2.13
C ASP A 111 -6.25 3.44 -0.94
N PHE A 112 -6.76 2.21 -1.07
CA PHE A 112 -7.56 1.56 -0.05
C PHE A 112 -7.44 0.03 -0.07
N LEU A 113 -7.11 -0.57 1.09
CA LEU A 113 -6.97 -2.02 1.24
C LEU A 113 -7.84 -2.58 2.37
N LYS A 114 -8.76 -3.49 2.04
CA LYS A 114 -9.55 -4.24 3.01
C LYS A 114 -8.70 -5.27 3.75
N ILE A 115 -8.94 -5.40 5.05
CA ILE A 115 -8.36 -6.44 5.90
C ILE A 115 -9.37 -7.59 5.99
N GLU A 116 -8.99 -8.75 5.46
CA GLU A 116 -9.83 -9.97 5.42
C GLU A 116 -11.23 -9.69 4.82
N GLY A 117 -11.25 -9.15 3.60
CA GLY A 117 -12.51 -8.80 2.92
C GLY A 117 -13.32 -7.69 3.62
N GLY A 118 -12.72 -6.95 4.55
CA GLY A 118 -13.36 -5.88 5.33
C GLY A 118 -13.83 -6.34 6.71
N ARG A 119 -13.70 -7.64 7.03
CA ARG A 119 -14.10 -8.22 8.32
C ARG A 119 -13.39 -7.58 9.50
N TYR A 120 -12.12 -7.23 9.33
CA TYR A 120 -11.31 -6.57 10.36
C TYR A 120 -10.96 -5.13 9.98
N GLY A 121 -11.74 -4.52 9.09
CA GLY A 121 -11.55 -3.12 8.70
C GLY A 121 -10.71 -2.95 7.45
N ALA A 122 -9.97 -1.84 7.38
CA ALA A 122 -9.20 -1.46 6.20
C ALA A 122 -8.03 -0.52 6.52
N ILE A 123 -7.04 -0.48 5.63
CA ILE A 123 -5.95 0.50 5.59
C ILE A 123 -6.34 1.57 4.55
N ASN A 124 -6.27 2.85 4.92
CA ASN A 124 -6.68 3.96 4.05
C ASN A 124 -5.42 4.74 3.63
N PHE A 125 -4.81 4.36 2.51
CA PHE A 125 -3.57 4.98 2.02
C PHE A 125 -3.83 6.40 1.50
N ASN A 126 -5.02 6.70 0.99
CA ASN A 126 -5.40 8.07 0.64
C ASN A 126 -5.23 9.04 1.82
N ASN A 127 -5.37 8.56 3.07
CA ASN A 127 -5.22 9.35 4.27
C ASN A 127 -3.88 9.09 4.98
N MET A 128 -2.87 8.56 4.29
CA MET A 128 -1.53 8.47 4.85
C MET A 128 -0.88 9.85 4.96
N PHE A 129 0.01 10.02 5.93
CA PHE A 129 0.65 11.29 6.21
C PHE A 129 2.02 11.07 6.87
N PRO A 130 2.92 12.05 6.75
CA PRO A 130 4.19 12.03 7.45
C PRO A 130 3.96 12.29 8.95
N VAL A 131 4.69 11.56 9.80
CA VAL A 131 4.63 11.70 11.26
C VAL A 131 6.00 12.11 11.78
N HIS A 132 6.03 13.19 12.56
CA HIS A 132 7.23 13.64 13.27
C HIS A 132 7.62 12.62 14.35
N ASP A 133 8.91 12.41 14.57
CA ASP A 133 9.42 11.36 15.47
C ASP A 133 8.81 11.44 16.88
N ASP A 134 8.77 12.64 17.45
CA ASP A 134 8.18 12.89 18.78
C ASP A 134 6.67 12.60 18.88
N ALA A 135 5.98 12.52 17.74
CA ALA A 135 4.56 12.21 17.68
C ALA A 135 4.27 10.71 17.52
N ILE A 136 5.28 9.87 17.28
CA ILE A 136 5.11 8.42 17.09
C ILE A 136 4.99 7.73 18.45
N LYS A 137 3.87 7.04 18.68
CA LYS A 137 3.64 6.28 19.91
C LYS A 137 3.53 4.79 19.61
N ASN A 138 4.42 4.00 20.20
CA ASN A 138 4.31 2.55 20.17
C ASN A 138 3.04 2.10 20.87
N TYR A 139 2.31 1.16 20.28
CA TYR A 139 1.08 0.65 20.86
C TYR A 139 1.19 -0.84 21.20
N ASN A 140 0.99 -1.17 22.47
CA ASN A 140 1.01 -2.56 22.94
C ASN A 140 -0.39 -3.19 22.81
N ILE A 141 -0.61 -3.91 21.70
CA ILE A 141 -1.88 -4.62 21.43
C ILE A 141 -2.25 -5.56 22.58
N ASN A 142 -1.29 -6.20 23.25
CA ASN A 142 -1.58 -7.16 24.32
C ASN A 142 -2.09 -6.48 25.61
N ALA A 143 -1.82 -5.19 25.78
CA ALA A 143 -2.31 -4.38 26.89
C ALA A 143 -3.67 -3.72 26.63
N GLU A 144 -4.26 -3.86 25.42
CA GLU A 144 -5.58 -3.29 25.11
C GLU A 144 -6.66 -3.80 26.09
N PRO A 145 -7.33 -2.88 26.83
CA PRO A 145 -8.36 -3.26 27.81
C PRO A 145 -9.61 -3.85 27.17
N ASP A 146 -10.08 -3.32 26.04
CA ASP A 146 -11.22 -3.87 25.31
C ASP A 146 -10.81 -5.14 24.57
N LYS A 147 -11.16 -6.30 25.14
CA LYS A 147 -10.81 -7.61 24.58
C LYS A 147 -11.37 -7.85 23.18
N LYS A 148 -12.55 -7.31 22.84
CA LYS A 148 -13.11 -7.42 21.48
C LYS A 148 -12.28 -6.61 20.51
N TYR A 149 -11.88 -5.40 20.91
CA TYR A 149 -11.02 -4.57 20.08
C TYR A 149 -9.61 -5.13 19.94
N GLN A 150 -9.04 -5.67 21.03
CA GLN A 150 -7.77 -6.38 21.02
C GLN A 150 -7.75 -7.51 19.99
N ILE A 151 -8.82 -8.32 19.91
CA ILE A 151 -8.92 -9.40 18.91
C ILE A 151 -8.86 -8.82 17.49
N VAL A 152 -9.58 -7.71 17.22
CA VAL A 152 -9.52 -7.02 15.92
C VAL A 152 -8.09 -6.58 15.62
N LEU A 153 -7.40 -5.91 16.56
CA LEU A 153 -6.03 -5.44 16.37
C LEU A 153 -5.04 -6.59 16.15
N LYS A 154 -5.19 -7.71 16.86
CA LYS A 154 -4.37 -8.93 16.63
C LYS A 154 -4.59 -9.47 15.22
N LYS A 155 -5.83 -9.54 14.74
CA LYS A 155 -6.14 -10.00 13.38
C LYS A 155 -5.60 -9.04 12.32
N GLN A 156 -5.71 -7.72 12.55
CA GLN A 156 -5.09 -6.71 11.70
C GLN A 156 -3.57 -6.87 11.66
N ALA A 157 -2.90 -7.03 12.80
CA ALA A 157 -1.45 -7.20 12.86
C ALA A 157 -0.97 -8.46 12.13
N ILE A 158 -1.71 -9.58 12.23
CA ILE A 158 -1.43 -10.80 11.46
C ILE A 158 -1.56 -10.54 9.96
N PHE A 159 -2.65 -9.91 9.53
CA PHE A 159 -2.86 -9.57 8.12
C PHE A 159 -1.77 -8.64 7.59
N ILE A 160 -1.42 -7.60 8.35
CA ILE A 160 -0.37 -6.63 8.01
C ILE A 160 0.96 -7.34 7.83
N ARG A 161 1.35 -8.25 8.74
CA ARG A 161 2.59 -9.03 8.60
C ARG A 161 2.57 -9.92 7.36
N LYS A 162 1.45 -10.60 7.08
CA LYS A 162 1.32 -11.49 5.91
C LYS A 162 1.32 -10.76 4.57
N ASN A 163 0.88 -9.49 4.55
CA ASN A 163 0.73 -8.69 3.33
C ASN A 163 1.72 -7.51 3.30
N LYS A 164 2.83 -7.59 4.05
CA LYS A 164 3.80 -6.49 4.22
C LYS A 164 4.17 -5.87 2.89
N ASP A 165 4.66 -6.66 1.95
CA ASP A 165 5.21 -6.16 0.68
C ASP A 165 4.16 -5.47 -0.18
N ASN A 166 2.92 -5.99 -0.20
CA ASN A 166 1.81 -5.34 -0.89
C ASN A 166 1.42 -4.02 -0.22
N ILE A 167 1.44 -3.95 1.11
CA ILE A 167 1.11 -2.71 1.84
C ILE A 167 2.16 -1.62 1.57
N LEU A 168 3.45 -1.99 1.63
CA LEU A 168 4.55 -1.06 1.36
C LEU A 168 4.51 -0.58 -0.09
N ARG A 169 4.32 -1.49 -1.04
CA ARG A 169 4.20 -1.16 -2.47
C ARG A 169 3.03 -0.23 -2.74
N ASN A 170 1.82 -0.56 -2.27
CA ASN A 170 0.65 0.30 -2.48
C ASN A 170 0.85 1.71 -1.90
N ALA A 171 1.47 1.80 -0.72
CA ALA A 171 1.76 3.10 -0.11
C ALA A 171 2.77 3.89 -0.95
N ARG A 172 3.83 3.26 -1.45
CA ARG A 172 4.84 3.91 -2.28
C ARG A 172 4.29 4.33 -3.65
N GLU A 173 3.60 3.43 -4.35
CA GLU A 173 2.99 3.72 -5.65
C GLU A 173 1.97 4.86 -5.56
N LEU A 174 1.16 4.91 -4.50
CA LEU A 174 0.23 6.04 -4.30
C LEU A 174 0.98 7.34 -4.05
N TYR A 175 2.07 7.31 -3.28
CA TYR A 175 2.89 8.50 -3.04
C TYR A 175 3.45 9.05 -4.36
N ASP A 176 4.08 8.19 -5.16
CA ASP A 176 4.69 8.56 -6.43
C ASP A 176 3.62 9.10 -7.41
N LEU A 177 2.49 8.38 -7.53
CA LEU A 177 1.33 8.81 -8.35
C LEU A 177 0.84 10.23 -8.03
N MET A 178 0.81 10.56 -6.73
CA MET A 178 0.30 11.84 -6.24
C MET A 178 1.33 12.97 -6.25
N THR A 179 2.62 12.67 -6.39
CA THR A 179 3.68 13.67 -6.16
C THR A 179 4.70 13.83 -7.29
N GLU A 180 4.90 12.84 -8.14
CA GLU A 180 5.81 12.94 -9.28
C GLU A 180 5.23 13.80 -10.39
N ASP A 181 6.04 14.52 -11.16
CA ASP A 181 5.55 15.21 -12.35
C ASP A 181 5.62 14.27 -13.56
N ASN A 182 4.58 13.44 -13.71
CA ASN A 182 4.46 12.47 -14.80
C ASN A 182 3.08 12.61 -15.47
N GLU A 183 3.07 12.94 -16.76
CA GLU A 183 1.84 13.13 -17.55
C GLU A 183 0.97 11.86 -17.62
N GLU A 184 1.57 10.66 -17.55
CA GLU A 184 0.81 9.39 -17.50
C GLU A 184 -0.06 9.29 -16.24
N PHE A 185 0.38 9.93 -15.15
CA PHE A 185 -0.32 9.91 -13.86
C PHE A 185 -1.42 10.97 -13.75
N LYS A 186 -1.49 11.93 -14.68
CA LYS A 186 -2.37 13.11 -14.58
C LYS A 186 -3.84 12.76 -14.41
N SER A 187 -4.34 11.83 -15.23
CA SER A 187 -5.75 11.40 -15.16
C SER A 187 -6.08 10.72 -13.84
N GLU A 188 -5.22 9.79 -13.39
CA GLU A 188 -5.42 9.09 -12.11
C GLU A 188 -5.26 10.02 -10.90
N ARG A 189 -4.24 10.89 -10.91
CA ARG A 189 -4.02 11.90 -9.87
C ARG A 189 -5.25 12.77 -9.70
N SER A 190 -5.84 13.29 -10.78
CA SER A 190 -7.03 14.15 -10.66
C SER A 190 -8.25 13.43 -10.06
N ARG A 191 -8.37 12.11 -10.24
CA ARG A 191 -9.43 11.32 -9.59
C ARG A 191 -9.19 11.16 -8.10
N LEU A 192 -7.93 11.07 -7.69
CA LEU A 192 -7.52 10.76 -6.31
C LEU A 192 -7.27 12.02 -5.46
N GLU A 193 -6.86 13.14 -6.05
CA GLU A 193 -6.48 14.38 -5.35
C GLU A 193 -7.58 14.92 -4.43
N LYS A 194 -8.85 14.68 -4.80
CA LYS A 194 -10.00 15.12 -4.01
C LYS A 194 -10.08 14.40 -2.67
N ARG A 195 -9.60 13.15 -2.59
CA ARG A 195 -9.70 12.28 -1.40
C ARG A 195 -8.36 11.92 -0.76
N CYS A 196 -7.24 12.20 -1.42
CA CYS A 196 -5.90 11.99 -0.88
C CYS A 196 -5.40 13.21 -0.12
N CYS A 197 -4.68 12.97 0.97
CA CYS A 197 -3.92 14.01 1.67
C CYS A 197 -2.89 14.65 0.73
N ARG A 198 -2.64 15.94 0.91
CA ARG A 198 -1.61 16.71 0.19
C ARG A 198 -0.24 16.37 0.75
N PHE A 199 0.33 15.25 0.31
CA PHE A 199 1.55 14.66 0.88
C PHE A 199 2.69 15.66 1.01
N LYS A 200 3.04 16.39 -0.06
CA LYS A 200 4.12 17.39 -0.04
C LYS A 200 3.87 18.54 0.94
N LEU A 201 2.65 19.06 0.98
CA LEU A 201 2.28 20.09 1.97
C LEU A 201 2.45 19.56 3.40
N LEU A 202 2.00 18.33 3.66
CA LEU A 202 2.11 17.74 4.99
C LEU A 202 3.57 17.42 5.37
N GLU A 203 4.45 17.09 4.43
CA GLU A 203 5.90 16.94 4.68
C GLU A 203 6.49 18.26 5.18
N GLU A 204 6.19 19.37 4.51
CA GLU A 204 6.64 20.71 4.93
C GLU A 204 6.16 21.04 6.34
N LYS A 205 4.87 20.80 6.64
CA LYS A 205 4.31 21.09 7.97
C LYS A 205 4.82 20.14 9.04
N SER A 206 5.03 18.86 8.71
CA SER A 206 5.63 17.89 9.62
C SER A 206 7.00 18.36 10.12
N LYS A 207 7.84 18.89 9.23
CA LYS A 207 9.17 19.44 9.57
C LYS A 207 9.13 20.73 10.41
N MET A 208 8.00 21.45 10.40
CA MET A 208 7.79 22.66 11.20
C MET A 208 7.19 22.37 12.58
N TYR A 209 6.80 21.12 12.83
CA TYR A 209 6.35 20.67 14.15
C TYR A 209 7.52 20.75 15.14
N GLY A 210 7.28 21.20 16.38
CA GLY A 210 8.35 21.50 17.35
C GLY A 210 8.87 22.94 17.27
N SER A 211 9.27 23.44 16.10
CA SER A 211 9.68 24.85 15.91
C SER A 211 8.55 25.87 16.17
N SER A 212 7.31 25.38 16.17
CA SER A 212 6.10 26.14 16.50
C SER A 212 5.78 26.18 18.01
N LEU A 213 6.40 25.30 18.81
CA LEU A 213 6.19 25.19 20.25
C LEU A 213 7.19 26.05 21.06
N SER A 214 8.30 26.46 20.45
CA SER A 214 9.34 27.29 21.09
C SER A 214 9.13 28.81 20.94
N LYS A 215 7.94 29.25 20.53
CA LYS A 215 7.58 30.68 20.39
C LYS A 215 6.47 31.13 21.36
N VAL A 216 6.30 30.42 22.48
CA VAL A 216 5.42 30.83 23.59
C VAL A 216 6.26 31.19 24.79
#